data_AF-A0A9N8PMB5-F1
#
_entry.id   AF-A0A9N8PMB5-F1
#
_cell.length_a   1.000
_cell.length_b   1.000
_cell.length_c   1.000
_cell.angle_alpha   90.00
_cell.angle_beta   90.00
_cell.angle_gamma   90.00
#
_symmetry.space_group_name_H-M   'P 1'
#
loop_
_entity.id
_entity.type
_entity.pdbx_description
1 polymer ?
#
loop_
_entity_poly.entity_id
_entity_poly.type
_entity_poly.pdbx_seq_one_letter_code
_entity_poly.pdbx_strand_id
1 'polypeptide(L)' 'MANTIPQPEPFVIQTSRLILVPSVFAIQNPAHRKLYSQLHGTPEFTEMAFGPDWGIRCWDDKAITFIIHREIDRS' A
#
# COMPACT_ATOMS: atom_id res chain seq x y z
N MET A 1 -2.63 23.79 26.82
CA MET A 1 -2.13 24.07 25.45
C MET A 1 -1.95 22.72 24.76
N ALA A 2 -2.63 22.48 23.64
CA ALA A 2 -2.57 21.19 22.96
C ALA A 2 -1.27 21.12 22.13
N ASN A 3 -0.42 20.13 22.42
CA ASN A 3 0.76 19.84 21.60
C ASN A 3 0.27 19.35 20.23
N THR A 4 0.39 20.19 19.22
CA THR A 4 0.11 19.82 17.83
C THR A 4 1.36 19.15 17.28
N ILE A 5 1.31 17.82 17.10
CA ILE A 5 2.38 17.10 16.39
C ILE A 5 2.32 17.55 14.93
N PRO A 6 3.39 18.15 14.38
CA PRO A 6 3.39 18.59 12.99
C PRO A 6 3.15 17.38 12.09
N GLN A 7 2.08 17.45 11.30
CA GLN A 7 1.83 16.44 10.27
C GLN A 7 2.79 16.71 9.10
N PRO A 8 3.54 15.71 8.62
CA PRO A 8 4.42 15.89 7.48
C PRO A 8 3.59 16.29 6.25
N GLU A 9 4.07 17.30 5.50
CA GLU A 9 3.43 17.68 4.25
C GLU A 9 3.56 16.54 3.22
N PRO A 10 2.48 16.20 2.50
CA PRO A 10 2.55 15.18 1.47
C PRO A 10 3.54 15.59 0.38
N PHE A 11 4.52 14.72 0.10
CA PHE A 11 5.45 14.89 -1.01
C PHE A 11 5.55 13.61 -1.83
N VAL A 12 5.96 13.76 -3.09
CA VAL A 12 6.20 12.65 -4.01
C VAL A 12 7.56 12.87 -4.67
N ILE A 13 8.40 11.82 -4.71
CA ILE A 13 9.63 11.87 -5.50
C ILE A 13 9.30 11.27 -6.86
N GLN A 14 9.26 12.13 -7.88
CA GLN A 14 9.03 11.74 -9.25
C GLN A 14 10.36 11.73 -10.01
N THR A 15 10.72 10.57 -10.53
CA THR A 15 11.73 10.43 -11.59
C THR A 15 11.01 10.09 -12.90
N SER A 16 11.74 10.04 -14.01
CA SER A 16 11.15 9.71 -15.32
C SER A 16 10.54 8.30 -15.40
N ARG A 17 10.83 7.41 -14.44
CA ARG A 17 10.35 6.02 -14.43
C ARG A 17 9.85 5.52 -13.07
N LEU A 18 9.87 6.36 -12.04
CA LEU A 18 9.54 5.96 -10.67
C LEU A 18 8.81 7.09 -9.95
N ILE A 19 7.70 6.75 -9.31
CA ILE A 19 6.97 7.62 -8.40
C ILE A 19 7.06 6.98 -7.01
N LEU A 20 7.71 7.65 -6.06
CA LEU A 20 7.72 7.24 -4.66
C LEU A 20 6.71 8.09 -3.88
N VAL A 21 5.66 7.45 -3.40
CA VAL A 21 4.61 8.07 -2.58
C VAL A 21 4.68 7.47 -1.18
N PRO A 22 4.64 8.28 -0.10
CA PRO A 22 4.50 7.74 1.24
C PRO A 22 3.25 6.88 1.37
N SER A 23 3.39 5.70 1.96
CA SER A 23 2.34 4.68 2.04
C SER A 23 1.04 5.20 2.68
N VAL A 24 1.14 6.12 3.64
CA VAL A 24 0.00 6.80 4.30
C VAL A 24 -0.87 7.62 3.35
N PHE A 25 -0.31 8.12 2.25
CA PHE A 25 -1.06 8.83 1.21
C PHE A 25 -1.54 7.88 0.13
N ALA A 26 -0.76 6.85 -0.20
CA ALA A 26 -1.14 5.84 -1.18
C ALA A 26 -2.40 5.07 -0.76
N ILE A 27 -2.53 4.73 0.52
CA ILE A 27 -3.70 4.00 1.04
C ILE A 27 -5.01 4.80 0.96
N GLN A 28 -4.95 6.13 1.01
CA GLN A 28 -6.13 6.99 0.87
C GLN A 28 -6.66 7.00 -0.57
N ASN A 29 -5.86 6.61 -1.56
CA ASN A 29 -6.24 6.58 -2.97
C ASN A 29 -6.97 5.25 -3.33
N PRO A 30 -8.26 5.30 -3.72
CA PRO A 30 -9.01 4.10 -4.08
C PRO A 30 -8.43 3.32 -5.28
N ALA A 31 -7.82 4.01 -6.24
CA ALA A 31 -7.19 3.38 -7.39
C ALA A 31 -5.96 2.57 -6.98
N HIS A 32 -5.18 3.08 -6.02
CA HIS A 32 -4.04 2.36 -5.45
C HIS A 32 -4.51 1.10 -4.70
N ARG A 33 -5.53 1.22 -3.84
CA ARG A 33 -6.09 0.05 -3.13
C ARG A 33 -6.62 -1.02 -4.06
N LYS A 34 -7.35 -0.60 -5.11
CA LYS A 34 -7.84 -1.51 -6.16
C LYS A 34 -6.70 -2.21 -6.88
N LEU A 35 -5.68 -1.47 -7.32
CA LEU A 35 -4.50 -2.04 -7.98
C LEU A 35 -3.80 -3.05 -7.06
N TYR A 36 -3.56 -2.67 -5.80
CA TYR A 36 -2.89 -3.53 -4.83
C TYR A 36 -3.69 -4.82 -4.55
N SER A 37 -5.02 -4.73 -4.44
CA SER A 37 -5.90 -5.91 -4.35
C SER A 37 -5.81 -6.80 -5.60
N GLN A 38 -5.80 -6.21 -6.81
CA GLN A 38 -5.68 -6.96 -8.07
C GLN A 38 -4.32 -7.68 -8.20
N LEU A 39 -3.24 -7.05 -7.74
CA LEU A 39 -1.91 -7.65 -7.73
C LEU A 39 -1.87 -8.91 -6.86
N HIS A 40 -2.56 -8.92 -5.72
CA HIS A 40 -2.70 -10.12 -4.89
C HIS A 40 -3.45 -11.28 -5.58
N GLY A 41 -4.24 -11.00 -6.62
CA GLY A 41 -4.86 -12.01 -7.48
C GLY A 41 -3.93 -12.56 -8.56
N THR A 42 -2.71 -12.03 -8.70
CA THR A 42 -1.74 -12.37 -9.75
C THR A 42 -0.66 -13.30 -9.17
N PRO A 43 -0.56 -14.56 -9.63
CA PRO A 43 0.39 -15.54 -9.09
C PRO A 43 1.83 -15.05 -9.06
N GLU A 44 2.29 -14.45 -10.16
CA GLU A 44 3.66 -13.98 -10.36
C GLU A 44 4.02 -12.89 -9.35
N PHE A 45 3.07 -11.99 -9.06
CA PHE A 45 3.24 -10.97 -8.04
C PHE A 45 3.31 -11.58 -6.65
N THR A 46 2.39 -12.49 -6.33
CA THR A 46 2.33 -13.09 -4.99
C THR A 46 3.53 -13.99 -4.69
N GLU A 47 4.02 -14.73 -5.67
CA GLU A 47 5.23 -15.55 -5.55
C GLU A 47 6.46 -14.68 -5.33
N MET A 48 6.62 -13.62 -6.11
CA MET A 48 7.73 -12.68 -5.97
C MET A 48 7.72 -11.95 -4.61
N ALA A 49 6.56 -11.50 -4.15
CA ALA A 49 6.45 -10.68 -2.94
C ALA A 49 6.38 -11.49 -1.63
N PHE A 50 5.79 -12.69 -1.67
CA PHE A 50 5.48 -13.47 -0.45
C PHE A 50 5.96 -14.92 -0.49
N GLY A 51 6.52 -15.38 -1.61
CA GLY A 51 6.99 -16.76 -1.81
C GLY A 51 5.94 -17.71 -2.38
N PRO A 52 6.37 -18.91 -2.82
CA PRO A 52 5.53 -19.84 -3.58
C PRO A 52 4.35 -20.42 -2.79
N ASP A 53 4.48 -20.58 -1.47
CA ASP A 53 3.44 -21.17 -0.62
C ASP A 53 2.31 -20.19 -0.26
N TRP A 54 2.47 -18.91 -0.60
CA TRP A 54 1.46 -17.90 -0.27
C TRP A 54 0.18 -18.09 -1.10
N GLY A 55 0.33 -18.31 -2.41
CA GLY A 55 -0.76 -18.38 -3.39
C GLY A 55 -1.49 -17.05 -3.59
N ILE A 56 -2.51 -17.05 -4.46
CA ILE A 56 -3.28 -15.84 -4.75
C ILE A 56 -4.28 -15.50 -3.63
N ARG A 57 -4.67 -14.22 -3.52
CA ARG A 57 -5.68 -13.70 -2.60
C ARG A 57 -6.61 -12.73 -3.31
N CYS A 58 -7.90 -12.80 -2.98
CA CYS A 58 -8.91 -11.86 -3.43
C CYS A 58 -9.36 -11.01 -2.25
N TRP A 59 -8.92 -9.75 -2.20
CA TRP A 59 -9.22 -8.83 -1.11
C TRP A 59 -10.29 -7.84 -1.53
N ASP A 60 -11.31 -7.65 -0.69
CA ASP A 60 -12.19 -6.51 -0.84
C ASP A 60 -11.51 -5.20 -0.36
N ASP A 61 -12.13 -4.04 -0.64
CA ASP A 61 -11.54 -2.74 -0.31
C ASP A 61 -11.31 -2.56 1.21
N LYS A 62 -12.14 -3.18 2.06
CA LYS A 62 -11.98 -3.10 3.52
C LYS A 62 -10.79 -3.93 3.99
N ALA A 63 -10.69 -5.17 3.53
CA ALA A 63 -9.61 -6.08 3.87
C ALA A 63 -8.25 -5.54 3.39
N ILE A 64 -8.17 -5.04 2.15
CA ILE A 64 -6.92 -4.50 1.62
C ILE A 64 -6.49 -3.23 2.35
N THR A 65 -7.44 -2.36 2.73
CA THR A 65 -7.16 -1.17 3.55
C THR A 65 -6.57 -1.57 4.90
N PHE A 66 -7.17 -2.55 5.59
CA PHE A 66 -6.65 -3.03 6.87
C PHE A 66 -5.23 -3.62 6.74
N ILE A 67 -4.98 -4.41 5.69
CA ILE A 67 -3.66 -5.00 5.43
C ILE A 67 -2.62 -3.91 5.23
N ILE A 68 -2.86 -2.94 4.34
CA ILE A 68 -1.89 -1.88 4.05
C ILE A 68 -1.63 -1.04 5.32
N HIS A 69 -2.65 -0.71 6.11
CA HIS A 69 -2.45 -0.02 7.39
C HIS A 69 -1.53 -0.80 8.35
N ARG A 70 -1.77 -2.11 8.51
CA ARG A 70 -0.93 -2.96 9.36
C ARG A 70 0.53 -2.97 8.90
N GLU A 71 0.79 -3.01 7.60
CA GLU A 71 2.17 -3.01 7.07
C GLU A 71 2.85 -1.66 7.25
N ILE A 72 2.10 -0.56 7.12
CA ILE A 72 2.60 0.80 7.43
C ILE A 72 3.01 0.90 8.91
N ASP A 73 2.18 0.42 9.83
CA ASP A 73 2.44 0.50 11.27
C ASP A 73 3.65 -0.34 11.73
N ARG A 74 4.10 -1.28 10.90
CA ARG A 74 5.23 -2.18 11.17
C ARG A 74 6.55 -1.73 10.54
N SER A 75 6.52 -0.71 9.67
CA SER A 75 7.67 -0.16 8.93
C SER A 75 8.34 0.97 9.70
#